data_AF-A0A7Y6UKA5-F1
#
_entry.id   AF-A0A7Y6UKA5-F1
#
_cell.length_a   1.000
_cell.length_b   1.000
_cell.length_c   1.000
_cell.angle_alpha   90.00
_cell.angle_beta   90.00
_cell.angle_gamma   90.00
#
_symmetry.space_group_name_H-M   'P 1'
#
loop_
_entity.id
_entity.type
_entity.pdbx_description
1 polymer ?
#
loop_
_entity_poly.entity_id
_entity_poly.type
_entity_poly.pdbx_seq_one_letter_code
_entity_poly.pdbx_strand_id
1 'polypeptide(L)'
;MMLTDNALQVLRARYLARENGIVVETPDQLFRRVARHISAVESALGYSSEEVASARARFERMMTSLDFVPNSPTLMNAGRPLGQLAACFVVPVDDSTTGVFEAVRWAAEIQKTGGGTGFSFSRLRPAGDIVASTGGNASGPVSLMQVFDVATEAI
;
A
#
# COMPACT_ATOMS: atom_id res chain seq x y z
N MET A 1 -22.73 5.27 -15.10
CA MET A 1 -21.47 6.01 -14.88
C MET A 1 -20.83 6.30 -16.23
N MET A 2 -20.40 7.54 -16.50
CA MET A 2 -19.65 7.86 -17.73
C MET A 2 -18.18 8.06 -17.38
N LEU A 3 -17.35 7.06 -17.71
CA LEU A 3 -15.89 7.16 -17.63
C LEU A 3 -15.32 7.50 -19.00
N THR A 4 -14.24 8.28 -19.03
CA THR A 4 -13.50 8.54 -20.27
C THR A 4 -12.77 7.28 -20.74
N ASP A 5 -12.45 7.22 -22.03
CA ASP A 5 -11.69 6.10 -22.60
C ASP A 5 -10.32 5.92 -21.91
N ASN A 6 -9.66 7.03 -21.57
CA ASN A 6 -8.41 7.02 -20.81
C ASN A 6 -8.58 6.38 -19.42
N ALA A 7 -9.65 6.74 -18.70
CA ALA A 7 -9.93 6.15 -17.40
C ALA A 7 -10.21 4.65 -17.52
N LEU A 8 -10.97 4.23 -18.54
CA LEU A 8 -11.23 2.81 -18.81
C LEU A 8 -9.93 2.05 -19.14
N GLN A 9 -9.02 2.66 -19.89
CA GLN A 9 -7.72 2.06 -20.19
C GLN A 9 -6.88 1.85 -18.92
N VAL A 10 -6.81 2.86 -18.05
CA VAL A 10 -6.08 2.78 -16.77
C VAL A 10 -6.69 1.71 -15.86
N LEU A 11 -8.01 1.67 -15.74
CA LEU A 11 -8.72 0.66 -14.93
C LEU A 11 -8.41 -0.76 -15.42
N ARG A 12 -8.51 -1.01 -16.73
CA ARG A 12 -8.19 -2.33 -17.33
C ARG A 12 -6.72 -2.71 -17.16
N ALA A 13 -5.82 -1.73 -17.25
CA ALA A 13 -4.38 -1.98 -17.12
C ALA A 13 -3.98 -2.34 -15.69
N ARG A 14 -4.58 -1.71 -14.68
CA ARG A 14 -4.03 -1.73 -13.31
C ARG A 14 -4.98 -2.14 -12.18
N TYR A 15 -6.29 -1.95 -12.32
CA TYR A 15 -7.21 -1.99 -11.17
C TYR A 15 -8.23 -3.12 -11.21
N LEU A 16 -8.75 -3.44 -12.39
CA LEU A 16 -9.79 -4.45 -12.54
C LEU A 16 -9.22 -5.84 -12.24
N ALA A 17 -9.98 -6.63 -11.48
CA ALA A 17 -9.60 -8.00 -11.13
C ALA A 17 -9.35 -8.86 -12.38
N ARG A 18 -8.36 -9.76 -12.25
CA ARG A 18 -7.96 -10.68 -13.31
C ARG A 18 -7.94 -12.11 -12.81
N GLU A 19 -8.33 -13.02 -13.69
CA GLU A 19 -8.20 -14.46 -13.53
C GLU A 19 -7.44 -14.99 -14.74
N ASN A 20 -6.36 -15.74 -14.50
CA ASN A 20 -5.47 -16.26 -15.56
C ASN A 20 -5.01 -15.17 -16.56
N GLY A 21 -4.76 -13.96 -16.06
CA GLY A 21 -4.33 -12.81 -16.86
C GLY A 21 -5.45 -12.05 -17.59
N ILE A 22 -6.67 -12.58 -17.61
CA ILE A 22 -7.84 -12.00 -18.29
C ILE A 22 -8.62 -11.12 -17.32
N VAL A 23 -9.03 -9.92 -17.75
CA VAL A 23 -9.87 -9.03 -16.95
C VAL A 23 -11.28 -9.63 -16.82
N VAL A 24 -11.72 -9.86 -15.58
CA VAL A 24 -13.04 -10.45 -15.26
C VAL A 24 -13.97 -9.50 -14.51
N GLU A 25 -13.50 -8.29 -14.23
CA GLU A 25 -14.23 -7.27 -13.47
C GLU A 25 -14.49 -6.04 -14.33
N THR A 26 -15.68 -5.46 -14.21
CA THR A 26 -16.06 -4.17 -14.77
C THR A 26 -15.86 -3.04 -13.76
N PRO A 27 -15.76 -1.77 -14.19
CA PRO A 27 -15.65 -0.63 -13.27
C PRO A 27 -16.76 -0.57 -12.20
N ASP A 28 -18.01 -0.87 -12.55
CA ASP A 28 -19.12 -0.91 -11.59
C ASP A 28 -18.95 -2.05 -10.58
N GLN A 29 -18.46 -3.22 -11.02
CA GLN A 29 -18.17 -4.35 -10.13
C GLN A 29 -17.00 -4.03 -9.19
N LEU A 30 -15.96 -3.34 -9.66
CA LEU A 30 -14.85 -2.83 -8.84
C LEU A 30 -15.38 -1.97 -7.69
N PHE A 31 -16.17 -0.93 -7.99
CA PHE A 31 -16.68 -0.03 -6.95
C PHE A 31 -17.65 -0.74 -5.99
N ARG A 32 -18.49 -1.64 -6.49
CA ARG A 32 -19.35 -2.47 -5.64
C ARG A 32 -18.56 -3.40 -4.72
N ARG A 33 -17.48 -4.01 -5.21
CA ARG A 33 -16.58 -4.85 -4.41
C ARG A 33 -15.95 -4.03 -3.29
N VAL A 34 -15.38 -2.87 -3.63
CA VAL A 34 -14.75 -1.95 -2.67
C VAL A 34 -15.75 -1.48 -1.63
N ALA A 35 -16.91 -0.98 -2.04
CA ALA A 35 -17.96 -0.50 -1.14
C ALA A 35 -18.41 -1.58 -0.15
N ARG A 36 -18.68 -2.80 -0.66
CA ARG A 36 -19.06 -3.95 0.16
C ARG A 36 -18.00 -4.32 1.18
N HIS A 37 -16.72 -4.32 0.78
CA HIS A 37 -15.63 -4.70 1.67
C HIS A 37 -15.44 -3.68 2.80
N ILE A 38 -15.44 -2.39 2.47
CA ILE A 38 -15.23 -1.32 3.46
C ILE A 38 -16.43 -1.21 4.42
N SER A 39 -17.66 -1.33 3.91
CA SER A 39 -18.86 -1.27 4.77
C SER A 39 -18.97 -2.45 5.73
N ALA A 40 -18.25 -3.55 5.52
CA ALA A 40 -18.32 -4.71 6.40
C ALA A 40 -17.83 -4.42 7.83
N VAL A 41 -16.95 -3.42 8.00
CA VAL A 41 -16.49 -3.00 9.34
C VAL A 41 -17.63 -2.47 10.21
N GLU A 42 -18.66 -1.87 9.60
CA GLU A 42 -19.83 -1.34 10.33
C GLU A 42 -20.55 -2.47 11.09
N SER A 43 -20.63 -3.66 10.49
CA SER A 43 -21.21 -4.81 11.20
C SER A 43 -20.38 -5.20 12.43
N ALA A 44 -19.05 -5.12 12.35
CA ALA A 44 -18.15 -5.40 13.48
C ALA A 44 -18.23 -4.32 14.57
N LEU A 45 -18.65 -3.10 14.21
CA LEU A 45 -18.89 -1.99 15.13
C LEU A 45 -20.29 -2.03 15.77
N GLY A 46 -21.13 -3.02 15.42
CA GLY A 46 -22.44 -3.24 16.04
C GLY A 46 -23.61 -2.54 15.35
N TYR A 47 -23.41 -1.97 14.15
CA TYR A 47 -24.50 -1.39 13.37
C TYR A 47 -25.44 -2.48 12.83
N SER A 48 -26.71 -2.12 12.67
CA SER A 48 -27.74 -3.00 12.11
C SER A 48 -27.48 -3.32 10.63
N SER A 49 -28.06 -4.41 10.14
CA SER A 49 -27.97 -4.80 8.73
C SER A 49 -28.47 -3.71 7.76
N GLU A 50 -29.46 -2.90 8.18
CA GLU A 50 -29.99 -1.79 7.41
C GLU A 50 -28.97 -0.64 7.32
N GLU A 51 -28.33 -0.30 8.43
CA GLU A 51 -27.28 0.73 8.47
C GLU A 51 -26.06 0.32 7.64
N VAL A 52 -25.63 -0.95 7.72
CA VAL A 52 -24.56 -1.50 6.89
C VAL A 52 -24.90 -1.42 5.40
N ALA A 53 -26.14 -1.78 5.03
CA ALA A 53 -26.61 -1.69 3.64
C ALA A 53 -26.67 -0.24 3.15
N SER A 54 -27.11 0.68 4.01
CA SER A 54 -27.12 2.13 3.73
C SER A 54 -25.71 2.69 3.51
N ALA A 55 -24.76 2.34 4.39
CA ALA A 55 -23.35 2.73 4.28
C ALA A 55 -22.73 2.20 2.98
N ARG A 56 -22.94 0.91 2.67
CA ARG A 56 -22.50 0.31 1.40
C ARG A 56 -23.02 1.07 0.19
N ALA A 57 -24.33 1.33 0.15
CA ALA A 57 -24.95 2.04 -0.97
C ALA A 57 -24.42 3.48 -1.09
N ARG A 58 -24.16 4.15 0.05
CA ARG A 58 -23.54 5.48 0.06
C ARG A 58 -22.12 5.45 -0.51
N PHE A 59 -21.28 4.50 -0.10
CA PHE A 59 -19.91 4.39 -0.62
C PHE A 59 -19.88 4.05 -2.11
N GLU A 60 -20.73 3.13 -2.58
CA GLU A 60 -20.86 2.81 -4.01
C GLU A 60 -21.29 4.04 -4.82
N ARG A 61 -22.25 4.83 -4.31
CA ARG A 61 -22.67 6.08 -4.95
C ARG A 61 -21.52 7.09 -5.04
N MET A 62 -20.83 7.37 -3.93
CA MET A 62 -19.72 8.34 -3.91
C MET A 62 -18.60 7.99 -4.92
N MET A 63 -18.30 6.71 -5.09
CA MET A 63 -17.29 6.26 -6.07
C MET A 63 -17.81 6.31 -7.50
N THR A 64 -19.07 5.93 -7.75
CA THR A 64 -19.64 5.92 -9.11
C THR A 64 -20.01 7.31 -9.63
N SER A 65 -20.27 8.27 -8.74
CA SER A 65 -20.39 9.70 -9.06
C SER A 65 -19.04 10.41 -9.16
N LEU A 66 -17.94 9.75 -8.78
CA LEU A 66 -16.59 10.30 -8.67
C LEU A 66 -16.46 11.46 -7.66
N ASP A 67 -17.42 11.61 -6.73
CA ASP A 67 -17.33 12.57 -5.62
C ASP A 67 -16.17 12.21 -4.67
N PHE A 68 -15.86 10.91 -4.56
CA PHE A 68 -14.74 10.41 -3.79
C PHE A 68 -14.22 9.09 -4.38
N VAL A 69 -12.91 9.00 -4.56
CA VAL A 69 -12.23 7.77 -4.97
C VAL A 69 -11.12 7.48 -3.96
N PRO A 70 -11.07 6.27 -3.35
CA PRO A 70 -10.02 5.93 -2.41
C PRO A 70 -8.68 5.72 -3.12
N ASN A 71 -7.60 5.58 -2.33
CA ASN A 71 -6.26 5.34 -2.86
C ASN A 71 -6.17 4.04 -3.71
N SER A 72 -5.07 3.89 -4.45
CA SER A 72 -4.88 2.75 -5.34
C SER A 72 -4.92 1.39 -4.65
N PRO A 73 -4.22 1.15 -3.51
CA PRO A 73 -4.31 -0.13 -2.81
C PRO A 73 -5.73 -0.51 -2.38
N THR A 74 -6.55 0.45 -1.96
CA THR A 74 -7.95 0.18 -1.63
C THR A 74 -8.73 -0.35 -2.83
N LEU A 75 -8.59 0.28 -4.01
CA LEU A 75 -9.23 -0.20 -5.24
C LEU A 75 -8.71 -1.59 -5.65
N MET A 76 -7.40 -1.76 -5.59
CA MET A 76 -6.70 -2.97 -6.04
C MET A 76 -6.96 -4.18 -5.14
N ASN A 77 -7.04 -4.00 -3.82
CA ASN A 77 -6.93 -5.10 -2.84
C ASN A 77 -8.19 -5.32 -1.99
N ALA A 78 -9.14 -4.38 -1.93
CA ALA A 78 -10.35 -4.56 -1.13
C ALA A 78 -11.13 -5.83 -1.52
N GLY A 79 -11.34 -6.72 -0.56
CA GLY A 79 -12.02 -8.01 -0.77
C GLY A 79 -11.22 -9.02 -1.60
N ARG A 80 -9.89 -8.89 -1.67
CA ARG A 80 -8.96 -9.83 -2.33
C ARG A 80 -7.90 -10.35 -1.35
N PRO A 81 -7.21 -11.47 -1.66
CA PRO A 81 -6.32 -12.14 -0.70
C PRO A 81 -5.20 -11.28 -0.09
N LEU A 82 -4.64 -10.31 -0.82
CA LEU A 82 -3.56 -9.46 -0.28
C LEU A 82 -4.03 -8.52 0.83
N GLY A 83 -5.28 -8.03 0.79
CA GLY A 83 -5.93 -7.31 1.88
C GLY A 83 -5.33 -5.95 2.31
N GLN A 84 -4.19 -5.51 1.78
CA GLN A 84 -3.57 -4.23 2.14
C GLN A 84 -4.30 -3.05 1.48
N LEU A 85 -4.93 -2.19 2.29
CA LEU A 85 -5.67 -1.01 1.81
C LEU A 85 -4.91 0.30 2.01
N ALA A 86 -3.87 0.31 2.85
CA ALA A 86 -3.04 1.48 3.08
C ALA A 86 -1.96 1.61 1.99
N ALA A 87 -1.67 2.85 1.62
CA ALA A 87 -0.70 3.17 0.57
C ALA A 87 0.63 3.72 1.09
N CYS A 88 0.66 4.28 2.30
CA CYS A 88 1.80 5.05 2.78
C CYS A 88 2.23 4.56 4.16
N PHE A 89 3.52 4.22 4.28
CA PHE A 89 4.13 3.72 5.50
C PHE A 89 5.42 4.48 5.79
N VAL A 90 5.70 4.69 7.07
CA VAL A 90 7.00 5.20 7.53
C VAL A 90 7.65 4.14 8.38
N VAL A 91 8.84 3.69 7.97
CA VAL A 91 9.60 2.64 8.66
C VAL A 91 10.82 3.28 9.34
N PRO A 92 10.99 3.07 10.66
CA PRO A 92 12.16 3.59 11.36
C PRO A 92 13.43 2.84 10.94
N VAL A 93 14.54 3.57 10.85
CA VAL A 93 15.87 3.00 10.62
C VAL A 93 16.72 3.28 11.85
N ASP A 94 17.06 2.23 12.58
CA ASP A 94 17.90 2.34 13.78
C ASP A 94 19.38 2.26 13.43
N ASP A 95 20.23 2.89 14.24
CA ASP A 95 21.69 2.94 14.05
C ASP A 95 22.40 1.64 14.44
N SER A 96 22.03 0.56 13.76
CA SER A 96 22.66 -0.76 13.87
C SER A 96 22.46 -1.53 12.57
N THR A 97 23.37 -2.46 12.27
CA THR A 97 23.21 -3.35 11.10
C THR A 97 21.88 -4.09 11.14
N THR A 98 21.51 -4.66 12.29
CA THR A 98 20.23 -5.35 12.46
C THR A 98 19.05 -4.43 12.20
N GLY A 99 19.04 -3.23 12.76
CA GLY A 99 17.95 -2.25 12.56
C GLY A 99 17.81 -1.81 11.11
N VAL A 100 18.93 -1.61 10.41
CA VAL A 100 18.94 -1.28 8.98
C VAL A 100 18.33 -2.41 8.15
N PHE A 101 18.78 -3.66 8.33
CA PHE A 101 18.27 -4.78 7.55
C PHE A 101 16.84 -5.21 7.93
N GLU A 102 16.42 -5.01 9.18
CA GLU A 102 15.00 -5.14 9.56
C GLU A 102 14.13 -4.10 8.84
N ALA A 103 14.60 -2.85 8.73
CA ALA A 103 13.87 -1.83 7.97
C ALA A 103 13.79 -2.17 6.46
N VAL A 104 14.85 -2.73 5.87
CA VAL A 104 14.84 -3.24 4.49
C VAL A 104 13.84 -4.39 4.34
N ARG A 105 13.82 -5.34 5.28
CA ARG A 105 12.84 -6.44 5.29
C ARG A 105 11.40 -5.91 5.35
N TRP A 106 11.12 -4.96 6.23
CA TRP A 106 9.78 -4.37 6.32
C TRP A 106 9.40 -3.59 5.07
N ALA A 107 10.35 -2.87 4.47
CA ALA A 107 10.14 -2.21 3.19
C ALA A 107 9.68 -3.22 2.13
N ALA A 108 10.35 -4.37 2.06
CA ALA A 108 10.04 -5.40 1.10
C ALA A 108 8.64 -6.00 1.28
N GLU A 109 8.27 -6.36 2.50
CA GLU A 109 6.94 -6.91 2.78
C GLU A 109 5.83 -5.90 2.49
N ILE A 110 6.05 -4.61 2.78
CA ILE A 110 5.08 -3.55 2.48
C ILE A 110 4.94 -3.36 0.95
N GLN A 111 6.05 -3.23 0.24
CA GLN A 111 6.08 -3.02 -1.21
C GLN A 111 5.46 -4.18 -1.98
N LYS A 112 5.72 -5.43 -1.55
CA LYS A 112 5.09 -6.65 -2.09
C LYS A 112 3.56 -6.59 -2.09
N THR A 113 2.95 -5.86 -1.15
CA THR A 113 1.50 -5.69 -1.06
C THR A 113 0.97 -4.42 -1.74
N GLY A 114 1.85 -3.64 -2.39
CA GLY A 114 1.52 -2.41 -3.09
C GLY A 114 1.59 -1.14 -2.23
N GLY A 115 2.19 -1.21 -1.04
CA GLY A 115 2.42 -0.06 -0.18
C GLY A 115 3.72 0.68 -0.52
N GLY A 116 3.71 2.01 -0.42
CA GLY A 116 4.89 2.85 -0.48
C GLY A 116 5.52 3.04 0.89
N THR A 117 6.84 3.11 0.93
CA THR A 117 7.62 3.28 2.17
C THR A 117 8.44 4.57 2.16
N GLY A 118 8.47 5.22 3.31
CA GLY A 118 9.36 6.34 3.62
C GLY A 118 10.22 6.02 4.84
N PHE A 119 11.41 6.61 4.88
CA PHE A 119 12.40 6.33 5.92
C PHE A 119 13.02 7.64 6.43
N SER A 120 13.45 7.62 7.69
CA SER A 120 14.33 8.65 8.24
C SER A 120 15.68 8.04 8.58
N PHE A 121 16.71 8.47 7.85
CA PHE A 121 18.09 8.00 8.03
C PHE A 121 18.87 8.85 9.04
N SER A 122 18.25 9.88 9.64
CA SER A 122 18.93 10.83 10.52
C SER A 122 19.46 10.22 11.82
N ARG A 123 18.98 9.03 12.20
CA ARG A 123 19.50 8.29 13.36
C ARG A 123 20.86 7.65 13.09
N LEU A 124 21.17 7.37 11.82
CA LEU A 124 22.40 6.70 11.45
C LEU A 124 23.60 7.62 11.72
N ARG A 125 24.64 7.03 12.30
CA ARG A 125 25.90 7.74 12.51
C ARG A 125 26.54 8.17 11.19
N PRO A 126 27.28 9.30 11.17
CA PRO A 126 27.89 9.79 9.94
C PRO A 126 28.99 8.86 9.43
N ALA A 127 29.36 9.03 8.15
CA ALA A 127 30.47 8.29 7.57
C ALA A 127 31.79 8.63 8.30
N GLY A 128 32.61 7.62 8.55
CA GLY A 128 33.87 7.76 9.27
C GLY A 128 33.76 7.70 10.79
N ASP A 129 32.54 7.64 11.36
CA ASP A 129 32.37 7.48 12.80
C ASP A 129 32.81 6.09 13.26
N ILE A 130 33.23 5.97 14.53
CA ILE A 130 33.80 4.73 15.07
C ILE A 130 32.70 3.70 15.33
N VAL A 131 32.91 2.49 14.82
CA VAL A 131 32.07 1.33 15.12
C VAL A 131 32.68 0.58 16.30
N ALA A 132 32.17 0.87 17.51
CA ALA A 132 32.71 0.34 18.76
C ALA A 132 32.89 -1.20 18.79
N SER A 133 32.01 -1.95 18.11
CA SER A 133 32.06 -3.42 18.10
C SER A 133 33.15 -4.00 17.21
N THR A 134 33.58 -3.31 16.15
CA THR A 134 34.56 -3.82 15.18
C THR A 134 35.87 -3.01 15.19
N GLY A 135 35.89 -1.83 15.80
CA GLY A 135 37.00 -0.88 15.73
C GLY A 135 37.17 -0.24 14.34
N GLY A 136 36.26 -0.51 13.40
CA GLY A 136 36.26 0.07 12.06
C GLY A 136 35.51 1.39 11.97
N ASN A 137 35.41 1.90 10.73
CA ASN A 137 34.69 3.14 10.42
C ASN A 137 33.32 2.84 9.82
N ALA A 138 32.32 3.64 10.19
CA ALA A 138 30.97 3.55 9.65
C ALA A 138 30.90 4.04 8.20
N SER A 139 30.06 3.39 7.39
CA SER A 139 29.82 3.76 5.98
C SER A 139 28.98 5.03 5.84
N GLY A 140 28.21 5.39 6.87
CA GLY A 140 27.29 6.52 6.88
C GLY A 140 25.96 6.27 6.15
N PRO A 141 25.01 7.22 6.25
CA PRO A 141 23.64 7.03 5.79
C PRO A 141 23.51 6.82 4.28
N VAL A 142 24.26 7.57 3.46
CA VAL A 142 24.15 7.50 1.99
C VAL A 142 24.51 6.12 1.44
N SER A 143 25.55 5.49 1.99
CA SER A 143 25.94 4.14 1.58
C SER A 143 24.84 3.12 1.92
N LEU A 144 24.19 3.28 3.07
CA LEU A 144 23.08 2.40 3.46
C LEU A 144 21.81 2.68 2.65
N MET A 145 21.55 3.93 2.23
CA MET A 145 20.45 4.25 1.31
C MET A 145 20.55 3.49 -0.02
N GLN A 146 21.76 3.23 -0.52
CA GLN A 146 21.96 2.41 -1.73
C GLN A 146 21.47 0.97 -1.54
N VAL A 147 21.53 0.42 -0.33
CA VAL A 147 20.98 -0.91 -0.03
C VAL A 147 19.47 -0.92 -0.17
N PHE A 148 18.78 0.13 0.31
CA PHE A 148 17.33 0.27 0.16
C PHE A 148 16.92 0.44 -1.31
N ASP A 149 17.70 1.19 -2.07
CA ASP A 149 17.49 1.42 -3.51
C ASP A 149 17.56 0.10 -4.28
N VAL A 150 18.67 -0.63 -4.15
CA VAL A 150 18.85 -1.95 -4.79
C VAL A 150 17.80 -2.96 -4.34
N ALA A 151 17.44 -2.96 -3.05
CA ALA A 151 16.38 -3.83 -2.56
C ALA A 151 15.02 -3.50 -3.20
N THR A 152 14.71 -2.21 -3.40
CA THR A 152 13.46 -1.78 -4.04
C THR A 152 13.40 -2.18 -5.51
N GLU A 153 14.51 -2.15 -6.25
CA GLU A 153 14.55 -2.60 -7.65
C GLU A 153 14.35 -4.12 -7.81
N ALA A 154 14.67 -4.90 -6.78
CA ALA A 154 14.60 -6.35 -6.81
C ALA A 154 13.21 -6.93 -6.48
N ILE A 155 12.25 -6.10 -6.09
CA ILE A 155 10.91 -6.49 -5.57
C ILE A 155 9.83 -6.09 -6.56
#